data_AF-A0A7J3ADP1-F1
#
_entry.id   AF-A0A7J3ADP1-F1
#
_cell.length_a   1.000
_cell.length_b   1.000
_cell.length_c   1.000
_cell.angle_alpha   90.00
_cell.angle_beta   90.00
_cell.angle_gamma   90.00
#
_symmetry.space_group_name_H-M   'P 1'
#
loop_
_entity.id
_entity.type
_entity.pdbx_description
1 polymer ?
#
loop_
_entity_poly.entity_id
_entity_poly.type
_entity_poly.pdbx_seq_one_letter_code
_entity_poly.pdbx_strand_id
1 'polypeptide(L)' 'MSFEEYTGEKLWPILVETVHASVMYPRRKAYTREQILREKPDISPAELAARLNMPLGEALVILYELRAEEKGKS' A
#
# COMPACT_ATOMS: atom_id res chain seq x y z
N MET A 1 4.14 -0.57 13.31
CA MET A 1 5.16 0.22 12.60
C MET A 1 4.44 1.31 11.84
N SER A 2 4.93 2.54 11.95
CA SER A 2 4.39 3.67 11.20
C SER A 2 5.00 3.69 9.79
N PHE A 3 4.38 4.41 8.85
CA PHE A 3 4.93 4.49 7.49
C PHE A 3 6.24 5.29 7.45
N GLU A 4 6.40 6.23 8.37
CA GLU A 4 7.58 7.08 8.50
C GLU A 4 8.84 6.24 8.73
N GLU A 5 8.74 5.18 9.55
CA GLU A 5 9.84 4.23 9.79
C GLU A 5 10.31 3.56 8.50
N TYR A 6 9.39 3.20 7.59
CA TYR A 6 9.77 2.59 6.31
C TYR A 6 10.31 3.62 5.32
N THR A 7 9.69 4.79 5.21
CA THR A 7 10.07 5.79 4.20
C THR A 7 11.45 6.40 4.41
N GLY A 8 11.97 6.34 5.65
CA GLY A 8 13.34 6.76 5.96
C GLY A 8 14.42 5.75 5.55
N GLU A 9 14.04 4.52 5.20
CA GLU A 9 14.99 3.46 4.87
C GLU A 9 15.49 3.55 3.42
N LYS A 10 16.79 3.25 3.22
CA LYS A 10 17.41 3.28 1.88
C LYS A 10 16.78 2.30 0.88
N LEU A 11 16.16 1.23 1.38
CA LEU A 11 15.51 0.22 0.57
C LEU A 11 14.09 0.63 0.14
N TRP A 12 13.51 1.67 0.73
CA TRP A 12 12.14 2.07 0.42
C TRP A 12 11.93 2.43 -1.05
N PRO A 13 12.77 3.27 -1.69
CA PRO A 13 12.60 3.57 -3.12
C PRO A 13 12.71 2.33 -4.02
N ILE A 14 13.55 1.37 -3.65
CA ILE A 14 13.71 0.10 -4.38
C ILE A 14 12.44 -0.75 -4.24
N LEU A 15 11.85 -0.79 -3.04
CA LEU A 15 10.57 -1.46 -2.83
C LEU A 15 9.45 -0.83 -3.66
N VAL A 16 9.36 0.50 -3.67
CA VAL A 16 8.35 1.23 -4.46
C VAL A 16 8.51 0.92 -5.95
N GLU A 17 9.73 1.03 -6.48
CA GLU A 17 10.05 0.71 -7.87
C GLU A 17 9.68 -0.74 -8.21
N THR A 18 10.07 -1.70 -7.35
CA THR A 18 9.73 -3.13 -7.51
C THR A 18 8.22 -3.37 -7.54
N VAL A 19 7.46 -2.68 -6.67
CA VAL A 19 5.99 -2.83 -6.62
C VAL A 19 5.33 -2.21 -7.84
N HIS A 20 5.80 -1.05 -8.30
CA HIS A 20 5.26 -0.39 -9.50
C HIS A 20 5.53 -1.18 -10.78
N ALA A 21 6.62 -1.96 -10.82
CA ALA A 21 6.90 -2.88 -11.93
C ALA A 21 5.93 -4.07 -12.01
N SER A 22 5.16 -4.35 -10.95
CA SER A 22 4.16 -5.44 -10.95
C SER A 22 2.97 -5.10 -11.84
N VAL A 23 2.67 -5.98 -12.81
CA VAL A 23 1.49 -5.85 -13.69
C VAL A 23 0.18 -5.78 -12.88
N MET A 24 0.13 -6.41 -11.71
CA MET A 24 -1.06 -6.45 -10.87
C MET A 24 -1.23 -5.21 -9.98
N TYR A 25 -0.19 -4.39 -9.81
CA TYR A 25 -0.20 -3.26 -8.88
C TYR A 25 -1.34 -2.25 -9.15
N PRO A 26 -1.59 -1.76 -10.40
CA PRO A 26 -2.65 -0.78 -10.63
C PRO A 26 -4.03 -1.31 -10.23
N ARG A 27 -4.33 -2.56 -10.60
CA ARG A 27 -5.60 -3.22 -10.26
C ARG A 27 -5.74 -3.42 -8.76
N ARG A 28 -4.68 -3.88 -8.09
CA ARG A 28 -4.69 -4.12 -6.65
C ARG A 28 -4.83 -2.82 -5.86
N LYS A 29 -4.15 -1.74 -6.28
CA LYS A 29 -4.31 -0.41 -5.67
C LYS A 29 -5.74 0.13 -5.83
N ALA A 30 -6.32 0.02 -7.03
CA ALA A 30 -7.70 0.43 -7.27
C ALA A 30 -8.70 -0.37 -6.42
N TYR A 31 -8.58 -1.70 -6.40
CA TYR A 31 -9.44 -2.56 -5.59
C TYR A 31 -9.32 -2.27 -4.09
N THR A 32 -8.10 -2.05 -3.58
CA THR A 32 -7.89 -1.65 -2.18
C THR A 32 -8.58 -0.33 -1.87
N ARG A 33 -8.47 0.68 -2.73
CA ARG A 33 -9.12 1.98 -2.56
C ARG A 33 -10.65 1.87 -2.57
N GLU A 34 -11.20 1.13 -3.53
CA GLU A 34 -12.63 1.16 -3.83
C GLU A 34 -13.45 0.18 -2.99
N GLN A 35 -12.84 -0.92 -2.55
CA GLN A 35 -13.53 -1.99 -1.82
C GLN A 35 -13.00 -2.10 -0.40
N ILE A 36 -11.69 -2.33 -0.24
CA ILE A 36 -11.12 -2.69 1.06
C ILE A 36 -11.14 -1.52 2.05
N LEU A 37 -10.67 -0.34 1.66
CA LEU A 37 -10.64 0.83 2.55
C LEU A 37 -12.03 1.38 2.84
N ARG A 38 -13.01 1.16 1.95
CA ARG A 38 -14.42 1.49 2.24
C ARG A 38 -15.01 0.60 3.34
N GLU A 39 -14.62 -0.68 3.37
CA GLU A 39 -15.08 -1.63 4.38
C GLU A 39 -14.30 -1.51 5.69
N LYS A 40 -12.98 -1.34 5.60
CA LYS A 40 -12.06 -1.25 6.74
C LYS A 40 -10.97 -0.19 6.49
N PRO A 41 -11.23 1.09 6.82
CA PRO A 41 -10.29 2.19 6.60
C PRO A 41 -8.93 2.00 7.29
N ASP A 42 -8.94 1.39 8.48
CA ASP A 42 -7.75 1.21 9.32
C ASP A 42 -7.03 -0.15 9.11
N ILE A 43 -7.27 -0.81 7.98
CA ILE A 43 -6.62 -2.09 7.67
C ILE A 43 -5.09 -1.96 7.72
N SER A 44 -4.43 -2.93 8.35
CA SER A 44 -2.96 -2.97 8.42
C SER A 44 -2.37 -3.57 7.13
N PRO A 45 -1.10 -3.24 6.78
CA PRO A 45 -0.43 -3.86 5.64
C PRO A 45 -0.37 -5.40 5.71
N ALA A 46 -0.13 -5.96 6.91
CA ALA A 46 -0.09 -7.40 7.11
C ALA A 46 -1.44 -8.07 6.88
N GLU A 47 -2.52 -7.43 7.32
CA GLU A 47 -3.88 -7.92 7.10
C GLU A 47 -4.29 -7.82 5.64
N LEU A 48 -3.97 -6.71 4.96
CA LEU A 48 -4.20 -6.55 3.53
C LEU A 48 -3.45 -7.62 2.72
N ALA A 49 -2.19 -7.87 3.08
CA ALA A 49 -1.35 -8.88 2.45
C ALA A 49 -1.97 -10.28 2.54
N ALA A 50 -2.42 -10.66 3.74
CA ALA A 50 -3.11 -11.92 3.96
C ALA A 50 -4.45 -12.00 3.21
N ARG A 51 -5.26 -10.94 3.26
CA ARG A 51 -6.59 -10.89 2.64
C ARG A 51 -6.55 -10.99 1.12
N LEU A 52 -5.56 -10.36 0.47
CA LEU A 52 -5.44 -10.34 -0.99
C LEU A 52 -4.42 -11.32 -1.55
N ASN A 53 -3.83 -12.16 -0.69
CA ASN A 53 -2.76 -13.08 -1.05
C ASN A 53 -1.65 -12.38 -1.86
N MET A 54 -1.09 -11.32 -1.28
CA MET A 54 -0.04 -10.49 -1.89
C MET A 54 1.17 -10.35 -0.96
N PRO A 55 2.36 -10.02 -1.50
CA PRO A 55 3.52 -9.71 -0.67
C PRO A 55 3.25 -8.54 0.29
N LEU A 56 3.81 -8.62 1.50
CA LEU A 56 3.73 -7.53 2.47
C LEU A 56 4.26 -6.20 1.92
N GLY A 57 5.33 -6.25 1.12
CA GLY A 57 5.91 -5.08 0.47
C GLY A 57 4.93 -4.38 -0.47
N GLU A 58 4.13 -5.14 -1.23
CA GLU A 58 3.10 -4.58 -2.11
C GLU A 58 1.98 -3.92 -1.29
N ALA A 59 1.53 -4.58 -0.22
CA ALA A 59 0.53 -4.02 0.69
C ALA A 59 1.00 -2.72 1.36
N LEU A 60 2.28 -2.65 1.77
CA LEU A 60 2.90 -1.46 2.35
C LEU A 60 2.84 -0.28 1.37
N VAL A 61 3.33 -0.46 0.14
CA VAL A 61 3.37 0.61 -0.87
C VAL A 61 1.95 1.07 -1.24
N ILE A 62 1.02 0.13 -1.45
CA ILE A 62 -0.37 0.47 -1.78
C ILE A 62 -1.00 1.34 -0.68
N LEU A 63 -0.92 0.92 0.59
CA LEU A 63 -1.55 1.66 1.68
C LEU A 63 -0.86 3.00 1.95
N TYR A 64 0.47 3.06 1.82
CA TYR A 64 1.22 4.30 1.95
C TYR A 64 0.73 5.35 0.96
N GLU A 65 0.66 4.99 -0.32
CA GLU A 65 0.29 5.93 -1.37
C GLU A 65 -1.18 6.34 -1.30
N LEU A 66 -2.08 5.41 -0.98
CA LEU A 66 -3.50 5.74 -0.82
C LEU A 66 -3.72 6.73 0.31
N ARG A 67 -3.02 6.58 1.45
CA ARG A 67 -3.08 7.52 2.57
C ARG A 67 -2.45 8.88 2.23
N ALA A 68 -1.37 8.89 1.43
CA ALA A 68 -0.78 10.12 0.94
C ALA A 68 -1.72 10.87 -0.03
N GLU A 69 -2.39 10.14 -0.93
CA GLU A 69 -3.42 10.67 -1.84
C GLU A 69 -4.62 11.25 -1.08
N GLU A 70 -5.03 10.65 0.04
CA GLU A 70 -6.10 11.19 0.90
C GLU A 70 -5.68 12.50 1.57
N LYS A 71 -4.47 12.56 2.13
CA LYS A 71 -3.94 13.77 2.78
C LYS A 71 -3.78 14.94 1.81
N GLY A 72 -3.46 14.67 0.54
CA GLY A 72 -3.32 15.71 -0.49
C GLY A 72 -4.65 16.22 -1.08
N LYS A 73 -5.80 15.64 -0.68
CA LYS A 73 -7.15 16.07 -1.10
C LYS A 73 -7.83 17.02 -0.10
N SER A 74 -7.21 17.27 1.05
CA SER A 74 -7.65 18.25 2.06
C SER A 74 -7.03 19.62 1.86
#